data_AF-A0AA38LRF5-F1
#
_entry.id   AF-A0AA38LRF5-F1
#
_cell.length_a   1.000
_cell.length_b   1.000
_cell.length_c   1.000
_cell.angle_alpha   90.00
_cell.angle_beta   90.00
_cell.angle_gamma   90.00
#
_symmetry.space_group_name_H-M   'P 1'
#
loop_
_entity.id
_entity.type
_entity.pdbx_description
1 polymer ?
#
loop_
_entity_poly.entity_id
_entity_poly.type
_entity_poly.pdbx_seq_one_letter_code
_entity_poly.pdbx_strand_id
1 'polypeptide(L)'
;MESTPCAACKWQRKKCFENCVLAPHFPKDDPEKFAIVHSVYGTNNIIKMLQGVEDYQREKAAESIVYEARARANHPIHGTTSAIGSLKKRIMELENQLRAAQEDLVNMRSECDNLEMLMGTGSEDAYRNPTYPEQIEDMMYEVEHPFVLWGS
;
A
#
# COMPACT_ATOMS: atom_id res chain seq x y z
N MET A 1 27.10 33.75 -5.20
CA MET A 1 25.64 33.51 -5.25
C MET A 1 25.25 32.90 -3.91
N GLU A 2 24.40 33.56 -3.13
CA GLU A 2 23.86 32.95 -1.91
C GLU A 2 22.81 31.91 -2.32
N SER A 3 23.11 30.64 -2.10
CA SER A 3 22.13 29.56 -2.23
C SER A 3 21.03 29.79 -1.19
N THR A 4 19.79 29.87 -1.64
CA THR A 4 18.65 29.92 -0.70
C THR A 4 18.66 28.62 0.12
N PRO A 5 18.64 28.67 1.46
CA PRO A 5 18.73 27.46 2.26
C PRO A 5 17.50 26.58 2.05
N CYS A 6 17.72 25.27 1.92
CA CYS A 6 16.65 24.28 1.93
C CYS A 6 15.91 24.27 3.28
N ALA A 7 14.72 23.65 3.34
CA ALA A 7 13.92 23.59 4.57
C ALA A 7 14.71 22.99 5.74
N ALA A 8 15.50 21.95 5.48
CA ALA A 8 16.31 21.27 6.49
C ALA A 8 17.42 22.16 7.08
N CYS A 9 18.15 22.88 6.24
CA CYS A 9 19.22 23.78 6.68
C CYS A 9 18.66 25.00 7.41
N LYS A 10 17.51 25.53 6.93
CA LYS A 10 16.77 26.60 7.61
C LYS A 10 16.32 26.17 9.01
N TRP A 11 15.74 24.98 9.15
CA TRP A 11 15.33 24.41 10.45
C TRP A 11 16.51 24.28 11.42
N GLN A 12 17.65 23.80 10.93
CA GLN A 12 18.87 23.62 11.71
C GLN A 12 19.66 24.91 11.95
N ARG A 13 19.22 26.05 11.39
CA ARG A 13 19.92 27.34 11.45
C ARG A 13 21.39 27.25 10.99
N LYS A 14 21.66 26.46 9.95
CA LYS A 14 23.01 26.25 9.37
C LYS A 14 23.07 26.65 7.89
N LYS A 15 24.28 26.92 7.40
CA LYS A 15 24.51 27.21 5.98
C LYS A 15 24.14 26.00 5.10
N CYS A 16 23.52 26.27 3.95
CA CYS A 16 23.20 25.26 2.94
C CYS A 16 24.26 25.30 1.83
N PHE A 17 25.06 24.24 1.72
CA PHE A 17 26.09 24.12 0.68
C PHE A 17 25.52 23.54 -0.61
N GLU A 18 26.21 23.74 -1.73
CA GLU A 18 25.77 23.27 -3.07
C GLU A 18 25.58 21.75 -3.14
N ASN A 19 26.33 20.99 -2.35
CA ASN A 19 26.27 19.53 -2.26
C ASN A 19 25.37 19.02 -1.11
N CYS A 20 24.40 19.82 -0.65
CA CYS A 20 23.52 19.42 0.44
C CYS A 20 22.61 18.26 0.02
N VAL A 21 22.81 17.08 0.62
CA VAL A 21 22.00 15.87 0.37
C VAL A 21 20.51 16.07 0.63
N LEU A 22 20.14 16.97 1.54
CA LEU A 22 18.74 17.23 1.89
C LEU A 22 18.07 18.25 0.96
N ALA A 23 18.83 19.05 0.21
CA ALA A 23 18.28 20.15 -0.56
C ALA A 23 17.34 19.72 -1.70
N PRO A 24 17.64 18.66 -2.48
CA PRO A 24 16.73 18.19 -3.54
C PRO A 24 15.38 17.72 -3.00
N HIS A 25 15.38 17.09 -1.82
CA HIS A 25 14.19 16.39 -1.29
C HIS A 25 13.33 17.24 -0.34
N PHE A 26 13.94 18.26 0.28
CA PHE A 26 13.31 19.16 1.25
C PHE A 26 13.47 20.63 0.81
N PRO A 27 12.79 21.05 -0.28
CA PRO A 27 12.86 22.41 -0.78
C PRO A 27 12.30 23.40 0.25
N LYS A 28 12.69 24.67 0.12
CA LYS A 28 12.27 25.74 1.04
C LYS A 28 10.75 25.97 1.08
N ASP A 29 10.03 25.59 0.01
CA ASP A 29 8.61 25.87 -0.18
C ASP A 29 7.72 24.94 0.65
N ASP A 30 8.27 23.83 1.16
CA ASP A 30 7.56 22.87 2.01
C ASP A 30 8.33 22.62 3.33
N PRO A 31 8.32 23.60 4.26
CA PRO A 31 9.01 23.47 5.54
C PRO A 31 8.37 22.43 6.46
N GLU A 32 7.06 22.19 6.33
CA GLU A 32 6.33 21.22 7.16
C GLU A 32 6.74 19.78 6.83
N LYS A 33 6.99 19.47 5.55
CA LYS A 33 7.54 18.16 5.15
C LYS A 33 8.82 17.82 5.91
N PHE A 34 9.74 18.77 6.07
CA PHE A 34 10.95 18.51 6.86
C PHE A 34 10.65 18.42 8.36
N ALA A 35 9.78 19.27 8.91
CA ALA A 35 9.45 19.28 10.33
C ALA A 35 8.89 17.93 10.80
N ILE A 36 7.99 17.32 10.02
CA ILE A 36 7.37 16.02 10.32
C ILE A 36 8.41 14.90 10.25
N VAL A 37 9.25 14.87 9.22
CA VAL A 37 10.28 13.82 9.12
C VAL A 37 11.33 13.98 10.22
N HIS A 38 11.71 15.22 10.53
CA HIS A 38 12.64 15.53 11.61
C HIS A 38 12.13 15.05 12.97
N SER A 39 10.84 15.21 13.27
CA SER A 39 10.29 14.80 14.58
C SER A 39 10.29 13.28 14.76
N VAL A 40 10.18 12.51 13.68
CA VAL A 40 10.13 11.04 13.72
C VAL A 40 11.52 10.41 13.68
N TYR A 41 12.38 10.86 12.75
CA TYR A 41 13.67 10.21 12.49
C TYR A 41 14.85 11.03 13.00
N GLY A 42 14.72 12.35 13.08
CA GLY A 42 15.84 13.26 13.33
C GLY A 42 16.75 13.43 12.10
N THR A 43 17.41 14.59 12.00
CA THR A 43 18.21 14.96 10.81
C THR A 43 19.26 13.91 10.43
N ASN A 44 20.05 13.43 11.39
CA ASN A 44 21.19 12.55 11.10
C ASN A 44 20.75 11.19 10.53
N ASN A 45 19.62 10.66 11.00
CA ASN A 45 19.09 9.41 10.48
C ASN A 45 18.53 9.58 9.07
N ILE A 46 17.87 10.71 8.77
CA ILE A 46 17.42 11.03 7.41
C ILE A 46 18.62 11.04 6.45
N ILE A 47 19.70 11.72 6.82
CA ILE A 47 20.93 11.78 6.01
C ILE A 47 21.49 10.37 5.80
N LYS A 48 21.62 9.57 6.87
CA LYS A 48 22.12 8.19 6.78
C LYS A 48 21.26 7.32 5.88
N MET A 49 19.93 7.39 5.99
CA MET A 49 19.00 6.61 5.17
C MET A 49 19.10 7.00 3.69
N LEU A 50 19.17 8.29 3.37
CA LEU A 50 19.31 8.75 1.98
C LEU A 50 20.68 8.43 1.40
N GLN A 51 21.76 8.50 2.19
CA GLN A 51 23.09 8.12 1.73
C GLN A 51 23.29 6.60 1.65
N GLY A 52 22.48 5.82 2.35
CA GLY A 52 22.51 4.36 2.31
C GLY A 52 21.84 3.74 1.08
N VAL A 53 21.19 4.54 0.24
CA VAL A 53 20.63 4.10 -1.05
C VAL A 53 21.37 4.74 -2.22
N GLU A 54 21.27 4.11 -3.38
CA GLU A 54 21.82 4.62 -4.64
C GLU A 54 21.21 5.97 -5.01
N ASP A 55 21.99 6.83 -5.65
CA ASP A 55 21.61 8.22 -5.97
C ASP A 55 20.26 8.32 -6.70
N TYR A 56 20.01 7.42 -7.66
CA TYR A 56 18.77 7.40 -8.45
C TYR A 56 17.52 6.99 -7.63
N GLN A 57 17.71 6.35 -6.47
CA GLN A 57 16.62 5.90 -5.60
C GLN A 57 16.31 6.90 -4.48
N ARG A 58 17.19 7.88 -4.25
CA ARG A 58 17.05 8.83 -3.13
C ARG A 58 15.75 9.60 -3.13
N GLU A 59 15.24 9.96 -4.31
CA GLU A 59 13.95 10.65 -4.40
C GLU A 59 12.81 9.77 -3.87
N LYS A 60 12.70 8.52 -4.34
CA LYS A 60 11.70 7.58 -3.85
C LYS A 60 11.90 7.24 -2.38
N ALA A 61 13.14 7.11 -1.92
CA ALA A 61 13.42 6.88 -0.51
C ALA A 61 12.96 8.06 0.36
N ALA A 62 13.20 9.30 -0.09
CA ALA A 62 12.74 10.50 0.60
C ALA A 62 11.22 10.59 0.65
N GLU A 63 10.53 10.26 -0.45
CA GLU A 63 9.06 10.17 -0.50
C GLU A 63 8.52 9.15 0.50
N SER A 64 9.11 7.94 0.56
CA SER A 64 8.73 6.90 1.53
C SER A 64 8.96 7.35 2.97
N ILE A 65 10.11 7.95 3.28
CA ILE A 65 10.42 8.50 4.60
C ILE A 65 9.37 9.55 5.03
N VAL A 66 8.96 10.41 4.09
CA VAL A 66 7.93 11.44 4.34
C VAL A 66 6.58 10.82 4.60
N TYR A 67 6.20 9.83 3.78
CA TYR A 67 4.95 9.10 3.95
C TYR A 67 4.89 8.41 5.32
N GLU A 68 5.96 7.69 5.69
CA GLU A 68 6.04 7.01 6.98
C GLU A 68 6.02 7.98 8.16
N ALA A 69 6.74 9.11 8.06
CA ALA A 69 6.72 10.13 9.10
C ALA A 69 5.32 10.71 9.32
N ARG A 70 4.60 11.01 8.23
CA ARG A 70 3.20 11.48 8.28
C ARG A 70 2.28 10.42 8.90
N ALA A 71 2.43 9.17 8.50
CA ALA A 71 1.65 8.07 9.07
C ALA A 71 1.90 7.93 10.58
N ARG A 72 3.15 8.08 11.04
CA ARG A 72 3.49 8.05 12.47
C ARG A 72 2.98 9.26 13.23
N ALA A 73 2.98 10.45 12.61
CA ALA A 73 2.38 11.65 13.21
C ALA A 73 0.86 11.50 13.42
N ASN A 74 0.16 10.88 12.46
CA ASN A 74 -1.29 10.65 12.52
C ASN A 74 -1.68 9.46 13.40
N HIS A 75 -0.85 8.41 13.42
CA HIS A 75 -1.06 7.18 14.19
C HIS A 75 0.18 6.89 15.07
N PRO A 76 0.32 7.53 16.25
CA PRO A 76 1.55 7.44 17.05
C PRO A 76 1.96 6.02 17.45
N ILE A 77 0.99 5.13 17.65
CA ILE A 77 1.22 3.74 18.04
C ILE A 77 1.47 2.85 16.81
N HIS A 78 0.64 2.98 15.77
CA HIS A 78 0.59 2.02 14.66
C HIS A 78 1.25 2.52 13.36
N GLY A 79 1.47 3.81 13.19
CA GLY A 79 2.09 4.40 12.00
C GLY A 79 1.52 3.87 10.69
N THR A 80 2.39 3.40 9.81
CA THR A 80 2.03 2.79 8.53
C THR A 80 1.29 1.46 8.67
N THR A 81 1.49 0.72 9.76
CA THR A 81 0.78 -0.54 10.03
C THR A 81 -0.73 -0.32 10.13
N SER A 82 -1.18 0.86 10.57
CA SER A 82 -2.60 1.22 10.56
C SER A 82 -3.19 1.22 9.14
N ALA A 83 -2.46 1.78 8.18
CA ALA A 83 -2.88 1.81 6.78
C ALA A 83 -2.87 0.39 6.18
N ILE A 84 -1.83 -0.41 6.47
CA ILE A 84 -1.75 -1.80 6.03
C ILE A 84 -2.93 -2.61 6.57
N GLY A 85 -3.24 -2.51 7.86
CA GLY A 85 -4.36 -3.21 8.47
C GLY A 85 -5.70 -2.80 7.87
N SER A 86 -5.90 -1.51 7.60
CA SER A 86 -7.12 -1.00 6.97
C SER A 86 -7.29 -1.54 5.53
N LEU A 87 -6.20 -1.57 4.75
CA LEU A 87 -6.21 -2.12 3.40
C LEU A 87 -6.49 -3.63 3.41
N LYS A 88 -5.84 -4.39 4.30
CA LYS A 88 -6.11 -5.83 4.46
C LYS A 88 -7.57 -6.11 4.80
N LYS A 89 -8.14 -5.35 5.74
CA LYS A 89 -9.58 -5.46 6.06
C LYS A 89 -10.46 -5.18 4.85
N ARG A 90 -10.10 -4.19 4.01
CA ARG A 90 -10.86 -3.87 2.81
C ARG A 90 -10.77 -4.96 1.74
N ILE A 91 -9.60 -5.57 1.58
CA ILE A 91 -9.41 -6.73 0.69
C ILE A 91 -10.34 -7.87 1.13
N MET A 92 -10.28 -8.25 2.41
CA MET A 92 -11.14 -9.31 2.95
C MET A 92 -12.63 -9.03 2.76
N GLU A 93 -13.05 -7.78 3.00
CA GLU A 93 -14.45 -7.38 2.78
C GLU A 93 -14.86 -7.53 1.30
N LEU A 94 -14.01 -7.08 0.38
CA LEU A 94 -14.29 -7.17 -1.06
C LEU A 94 -14.31 -8.62 -1.55
N GLU A 95 -13.42 -9.46 -1.04
CA GLU A 95 -13.39 -10.90 -1.35
C GLU A 95 -14.65 -11.60 -0.84
N ASN A 96 -15.14 -11.26 0.36
CA ASN A 96 -16.40 -11.78 0.87
C ASN A 96 -17.60 -11.33 0.04
N GLN A 97 -17.63 -10.06 -0.37
CA GLN A 97 -18.69 -9.53 -1.25
C GLN A 97 -18.69 -10.21 -2.62
N LEU A 98 -17.50 -10.47 -3.17
CA LEU A 98 -17.35 -11.20 -4.43
C LEU A 98 -17.87 -12.63 -4.31
N ARG A 99 -17.49 -13.34 -3.24
CA ARG A 99 -17.95 -14.72 -2.99
C ARG A 99 -19.47 -14.80 -2.86
N ALA A 100 -20.07 -13.90 -2.07
CA ALA A 100 -21.52 -13.85 -1.90
C ALA A 100 -22.24 -13.60 -3.23
N ALA A 101 -21.75 -12.64 -4.04
CA ALA A 101 -22.34 -12.37 -5.35
C ALA A 101 -22.19 -13.56 -6.32
N GLN A 102 -21.09 -14.30 -6.24
CA GLN A 102 -20.89 -15.51 -7.04
C GLN A 102 -21.85 -16.63 -6.62
N GLU A 103 -22.04 -16.84 -5.32
CA GLU A 103 -23.01 -17.79 -4.78
C GLU A 103 -24.44 -17.43 -5.22
N ASP A 104 -24.81 -16.15 -5.14
CA ASP A 104 -26.10 -15.66 -5.62
C ASP A 104 -26.32 -15.95 -7.11
N LEU A 105 -25.31 -15.73 -7.96
CA LEU A 105 -25.40 -16.03 -9.39
C LEU A 105 -25.59 -17.52 -9.67
N VAL A 106 -24.89 -18.39 -8.94
CA VAL A 106 -25.04 -19.85 -9.07
C VAL A 106 -26.43 -20.29 -8.64
N ASN A 107 -26.94 -19.76 -7.52
CA ASN A 107 -28.28 -20.05 -7.03
C ASN A 107 -29.35 -19.63 -8.04
N MET A 108 -29.30 -18.38 -8.51
CA MET A 108 -30.24 -17.87 -9.52
C MET A 108 -30.19 -18.67 -10.83
N ARG A 109 -28.99 -19.07 -11.28
CA ARG A 109 -28.85 -19.91 -12.48
C ARG A 109 -29.51 -21.28 -12.27
N SER A 110 -29.29 -21.91 -11.12
CA SER A 110 -29.90 -23.20 -10.80
C SER A 110 -31.42 -23.12 -10.75
N GLU A 111 -31.97 -22.01 -10.24
CA GLU A 111 -33.41 -21.75 -10.24
C GLU A 111 -33.96 -21.58 -11.66
N CYS A 112 -33.25 -20.83 -12.52
CA CYS A 112 -33.60 -20.71 -13.94
C CYS A 112 -33.58 -22.07 -14.65
N ASP A 113 -32.53 -22.88 -14.46
CA ASP A 113 -32.41 -24.22 -15.08
C ASP A 113 -33.54 -25.16 -14.60
N ASN A 114 -33.87 -25.12 -13.31
CA ASN A 114 -34.99 -25.89 -12.74
C ASN A 114 -36.34 -25.45 -13.32
N LEU A 115 -36.55 -24.15 -13.51
CA LEU A 115 -37.78 -23.61 -14.12
C LEU A 115 -37.87 -23.97 -15.62
N GLU A 116 -36.77 -23.91 -16.36
CA GLU A 116 -36.72 -24.34 -17.76
C GLU A 116 -37.08 -25.82 -17.91
N MET A 117 -36.57 -26.67 -17.01
CA MET A 117 -36.92 -28.10 -16.96
C MET A 117 -38.41 -28.32 -16.68
N LEU A 118 -39.01 -27.55 -15.77
CA LEU A 118 -40.44 -27.59 -15.45
C LEU A 118 -41.34 -27.10 -16.60
N MET A 119 -40.88 -26.12 -17.38
CA MET A 119 -41.63 -25.55 -18.50
C MET A 119 -41.51 -26.34 -19.81
N GLY A 120 -40.65 -27.37 -19.86
CA GLY A 120 -40.51 -28.26 -21.02
C GLY A 120 -39.90 -27.60 -22.27
N THR A 121 -39.26 -26.44 -22.13
CA THR A 121 -38.60 -25.70 -23.21
C THR A 121 -37.10 -26.05 -23.24
N GLY A 122 -36.76 -27.30 -23.59
CA GLY A 122 -35.36 -27.70 -23.73
C GLY A 122 -34.74 -27.07 -24.98
N SER A 123 -33.84 -26.10 -24.80
CA SER A 123 -32.89 -25.70 -25.85
C SER A 123 -31.54 -26.37 -25.56
N GLU A 124 -30.92 -26.98 -26.57
CA GLU A 124 -29.79 -27.92 -26.50
C GLU A 124 -28.43 -27.31 -26.11
N ASP A 125 -28.37 -26.09 -25.58
CA ASP A 125 -27.09 -25.47 -25.23
C ASP A 125 -26.72 -25.76 -23.77
N ALA A 126 -26.04 -26.90 -23.57
CA ALA A 126 -25.33 -27.23 -22.35
C ALA A 126 -24.23 -26.18 -22.09
N TYR A 127 -24.56 -25.14 -21.32
CA TYR A 127 -23.64 -24.10 -20.95
C TYR A 127 -22.57 -24.64 -19.99
N ARG A 128 -21.34 -24.58 -20.49
CA ARG A 128 -20.09 -25.02 -19.88
C ARG A 128 -19.87 -24.43 -18.48
N ASN A 129 -19.65 -25.33 -17.52
CA ASN A 129 -19.19 -25.08 -16.15
C ASN A 129 -17.96 -24.13 -16.13
N PRO A 130 -17.99 -23.01 -15.39
CA PRO A 130 -16.77 -22.28 -15.08
C PRO A 130 -16.07 -23.01 -13.94
N THR A 131 -15.05 -23.80 -14.30
CA THR A 131 -14.08 -24.34 -13.36
C THR A 131 -13.54 -23.19 -12.51
N TYR A 132 -13.76 -23.28 -11.20
CA TYR A 132 -13.10 -22.45 -10.20
C TYR A 132 -11.58 -22.51 -10.46
N PRO A 133 -10.85 -21.40 -10.61
CA PRO A 133 -9.40 -21.46 -10.73
C PRO A 133 -8.82 -21.95 -9.39
N GLU A 134 -8.10 -23.08 -9.42
CA GLU A 134 -7.31 -23.63 -8.29
C GLU A 134 -6.33 -22.61 -7.68
N GLN A 135 -6.10 -21.47 -8.33
CA GLN A 135 -5.27 -20.37 -7.88
C GLN A 135 -5.76 -19.70 -6.59
N ILE A 136 -7.04 -19.84 -6.23
CA ILE A 136 -7.61 -19.21 -5.03
C ILE A 136 -7.25 -19.99 -3.75
N GLU A 137 -7.14 -21.33 -3.81
CA GLU A 137 -6.70 -22.13 -2.65
C GLU A 137 -5.22 -21.86 -2.31
N ASP A 138 -4.37 -21.73 -3.33
CA ASP A 138 -2.95 -21.37 -3.16
C ASP A 138 -2.80 -19.95 -2.55
N MET A 139 -3.67 -19.01 -2.92
CA MET A 139 -3.66 -17.65 -2.35
C MET A 139 -4.20 -17.60 -0.92
N MET A 140 -5.12 -18.49 -0.53
CA MET A 140 -5.63 -18.56 0.85
C MET A 140 -4.57 -19.08 1.84
N TYR A 141 -3.67 -19.96 1.40
CA TYR A 141 -2.58 -20.48 2.23
C TYR A 141 -1.56 -19.40 2.62
N GLU A 142 -1.22 -18.50 1.69
CA GLU A 142 -0.27 -17.40 1.94
C GLU A 142 -0.84 -16.31 2.87
N VAL A 143 -2.17 -16.16 2.90
CA VAL A 143 -2.86 -15.15 3.72
C VAL A 143 -3.04 -15.61 5.18
N GLU A 144 -3.24 -16.90 5.42
CA GLU A 144 -3.35 -17.46 6.78
C GLU A 144 -1.99 -17.67 7.48
N HIS A 145 -0.89 -17.76 6.72
CA HIS A 145 0.44 -18.11 7.26
C HIS A 145 1.55 -17.09 6.91
N PRO A 146 1.42 -15.80 7.31
CA PRO A 146 2.42 -14.78 6.97
C PRO A 146 3.81 -15.00 7.59
N PHE A 147 3.93 -15.88 8.59
CA PHE A 147 5.18 -16.19 9.29
C PHE A 147 6.01 -17.32 8.65
N VAL A 148 5.52 -18.04 7.64
CA VAL A 148 6.21 -19.22 7.09
C VAL A 148 7.24 -18.83 6.00
N LEU A 149 7.15 -17.63 5.41
CA LEU A 149 8.02 -17.21 4.30
C LEU A 149 9.02 -16.09 4.63
N TRP A 150 9.04 -15.57 5.86
CA TRP A 150 10.10 -14.65 6.33
C TRP A 150 10.95 -15.40 7.34
N GLY A 151 11.95 -16.13 6.80
CA GLY A 151 12.84 -17.02 7.55
C GLY A 151 13.50 -16.38 8.77
N SER A 152 13.76 -17.25 9.75
CA SER A 152 14.66 -17.02 10.89
C SER A 152 16.11 -16.78 10.45
#